data_AF-A0A7C4MSZ4-F1
#
_entry.id   AF-A0A7C4MSZ4-F1
#
_cell.length_a   1.000
_cell.length_b   1.000
_cell.length_c   1.000
_cell.angle_alpha   90.00
_cell.angle_beta   90.00
_cell.angle_gamma   90.00
#
_symmetry.space_group_name_H-M   'P 1'
#
loop_
_entity.id
_entity.type
_entity.pdbx_description
1 polymer ?
#
loop_
_entity_poly.entity_id
_entity_poly.type
_entity_poly.pdbx_seq_one_letter_code
_entity_poly.pdbx_strand_id
1 'polypeptide(L)'
;MIVGTALFSSPSRGAEEPPKRPALPYTVSKETTFLTEPLRPDGSVDYAEAINQRIGKGVTPENNAAVLIWRAAGPKEIPAGIRARYFARMGIEPPNEQGNYLSDLDSYLINRKPPISERQREKAWDQLDIAESRPWSRNEFPLIAEWLAANEKPLALIVEASKRPRRFDPLIGDSGDDSSLVAALLPSVAIYRTAARLLCVRAMLKAKANNLAGAWDDVMACYRLSRLIGQGFTLIDTLVAVAIDSMAFTATGALLENVQISGEQLERMRQDIAALTPQRRLAEIIDQGERLFFLDCVAVLAKQGLSKIDAISGLDFGRQSQPSMRAALMDLAGETVIDWDHLMRKGNRRYDRIVAALNKPSLAQRRVAMNQLRDELTDLRKSAVDPESLFADALLRPRQAVSDRVADILIALLVPVIDSIVLAEDRWVVQHEVLATGLAAAAYAHEHGRLPEGLDQLVPKYLAKVPEDTLSDPPGVSLRFKKPDGGCIIYSVGRNRRDDQGRSLADAAKAAKAAEAEGAEETAGTNQNREPDWDDIVIRLKAPTVER
;
A
#
# COMPACT_ATOMS: atom_id res chain seq x y z
N MET A 1 -70.20 48.89 39.20
CA MET A 1 -70.40 47.94 38.08
C MET A 1 -69.37 48.33 37.02
N ILE A 2 -68.26 47.59 36.94
CA ILE A 2 -67.28 47.44 35.83
C ILE A 2 -66.24 46.47 36.42
N VAL A 3 -66.10 45.31 35.77
CA VAL A 3 -65.26 44.18 36.19
C VAL A 3 -63.82 44.47 35.81
N GLY A 4 -62.90 44.37 36.78
CA GLY A 4 -61.46 44.56 36.58
C GLY A 4 -60.80 43.31 35.99
N THR A 5 -60.12 43.48 34.87
CA THR A 5 -59.28 42.48 34.18
C THR A 5 -57.97 42.29 34.95
N ALA A 6 -57.73 41.10 35.48
CA ALA A 6 -56.44 40.70 36.05
C ALA A 6 -55.49 40.23 34.94
N LEU A 7 -54.31 40.86 34.88
CA LEU A 7 -53.17 40.44 34.05
C LEU A 7 -52.57 39.14 34.62
N PHE A 8 -52.61 38.05 33.86
CA PHE A 8 -51.85 36.84 34.15
C PHE A 8 -50.47 36.94 33.49
N SER A 9 -49.40 36.97 34.30
CA SER A 9 -48.03 36.81 33.80
C SER A 9 -47.79 35.34 33.45
N SER A 10 -47.37 35.05 32.22
CA SER A 10 -46.91 33.71 31.84
C SER A 10 -45.60 33.35 32.55
N PRO A 11 -45.43 32.12 33.04
CA PRO A 11 -44.16 31.66 33.58
C PRO A 11 -43.13 31.55 32.45
N SER A 12 -41.93 32.07 32.69
CA SER A 12 -40.77 31.95 31.83
C SER A 12 -40.50 30.47 31.51
N ARG A 13 -40.47 30.12 30.21
CA ARG A 13 -39.93 28.84 29.74
C ARG A 13 -38.48 28.75 30.21
N GLY A 14 -38.23 27.87 31.18
CA GLY A 14 -36.87 27.47 31.53
C GLY A 14 -36.18 26.96 30.26
N ALA A 15 -34.96 27.45 30.01
CA ALA A 15 -34.13 26.91 28.96
C ALA A 15 -33.95 25.40 29.23
N GLU A 16 -34.40 24.56 28.31
CA GLU A 16 -34.09 23.13 28.31
C GLU A 16 -32.55 23.00 28.31
N GLU A 17 -32.01 22.36 29.34
CA GLU A 17 -30.61 21.94 29.34
C GLU A 17 -30.37 21.10 28.07
N PRO A 18 -29.27 21.34 27.32
CA PRO A 18 -28.94 20.49 26.18
C PRO A 18 -28.84 19.03 26.66
N PRO A 19 -29.33 18.06 25.88
CA PRO A 19 -29.36 16.66 26.29
C PRO A 19 -27.96 16.22 26.75
N LYS A 20 -27.87 15.70 27.98
CA LYS A 20 -26.61 15.19 28.54
C LYS A 20 -26.07 14.11 27.62
N ARG A 21 -24.92 14.40 26.99
CA ARG A 21 -24.19 13.42 26.17
C ARG A 21 -23.89 12.18 27.02
N PRO A 22 -24.11 10.96 26.51
CA PRO A 22 -23.75 9.75 27.25
C PRO A 22 -22.27 9.80 27.64
N ALA A 23 -21.95 9.45 28.89
CA ALA A 23 -20.59 9.48 29.37
C ALA A 23 -19.78 8.39 28.64
N LEU A 24 -18.74 8.81 27.92
CA LEU A 24 -17.82 7.87 27.27
C LEU A 24 -17.05 7.07 28.34
N PRO A 25 -16.70 5.80 28.06
CA PRO A 25 -15.90 4.97 28.96
C PRO A 25 -14.41 5.36 28.99
N TYR A 26 -14.04 6.45 28.32
CA TYR A 26 -12.71 7.04 28.25
C TYR A 26 -12.80 8.56 28.13
N THR A 27 -11.72 9.26 28.49
CA THR A 27 -11.57 10.70 28.38
C THR A 27 -11.14 11.07 26.96
N VAL A 28 -11.74 12.11 26.38
CA VAL A 28 -11.27 12.71 25.12
C VAL A 28 -10.19 13.75 25.44
N SER A 29 -8.95 13.50 25.02
CA SER A 29 -7.80 14.37 25.30
C SER A 29 -6.64 14.08 24.35
N LYS A 30 -5.62 14.95 24.34
CA LYS A 30 -4.40 14.71 23.57
C LYS A 30 -3.63 13.45 24.01
N GLU A 31 -3.74 13.06 25.28
CA GLU A 31 -3.01 11.91 25.83
C GLU A 31 -3.69 10.57 25.52
N THR A 32 -5.02 10.58 25.44
CA THR A 32 -5.85 9.39 25.22
C THR A 32 -6.21 9.26 23.75
N THR A 33 -7.06 10.16 23.23
CA THR A 33 -7.59 10.09 21.87
C THR A 33 -6.70 10.77 20.83
N PHE A 34 -5.59 11.41 21.21
CA PHE A 34 -4.63 12.13 20.35
C PHE A 34 -5.19 13.30 19.53
N LEU A 35 -6.46 13.27 19.17
CA LEU A 35 -7.27 14.35 18.66
C LEU A 35 -8.39 14.63 19.65
N THR A 36 -8.85 15.87 19.68
CA THR A 36 -10.01 16.29 20.47
C THR A 36 -11.20 16.69 19.60
N GLU A 37 -10.98 16.81 18.28
CA GLU A 37 -11.97 17.16 17.27
C GLU A 37 -11.56 16.55 15.92
N PRO A 38 -12.51 16.34 14.99
CA PRO A 38 -13.96 16.53 15.14
C PRO A 38 -14.60 15.47 16.05
N LEU A 39 -15.79 15.77 16.59
CA LEU A 39 -16.53 14.88 17.49
C LEU A 39 -17.83 14.41 16.84
N ARG A 40 -18.17 13.13 17.05
CA ARG A 40 -19.47 12.52 16.73
C ARG A 40 -20.56 13.02 17.69
N PRO A 41 -21.86 12.81 17.38
CA PRO A 41 -22.96 13.20 18.27
C PRO A 41 -22.87 12.60 19.69
N ASP A 42 -22.30 11.40 19.82
CA ASP A 42 -22.07 10.73 21.11
C ASP A 42 -20.89 11.30 21.92
N GLY A 43 -20.17 12.29 21.37
CA GLY A 43 -19.01 12.92 21.99
C GLY A 43 -17.68 12.22 21.72
N SER A 44 -17.66 11.06 21.03
CA SER A 44 -16.42 10.38 20.64
C SER A 44 -15.73 11.09 19.48
N VAL A 45 -14.42 10.93 19.32
CA VAL A 45 -13.66 11.53 18.22
C VAL A 45 -14.00 10.85 16.89
N ASP A 46 -14.34 11.63 15.87
CA ASP A 46 -14.55 11.17 14.50
C ASP A 46 -13.22 11.18 13.73
N TYR A 47 -12.47 10.08 13.86
CA TYR A 47 -11.17 9.95 13.18
C TYR A 47 -11.30 9.86 11.65
N ALA A 48 -12.39 9.29 11.13
CA ALA A 48 -12.63 9.22 9.68
C ALA A 48 -12.85 10.61 9.11
N GLU A 49 -13.66 11.44 9.76
CA GLU A 49 -13.83 12.84 9.39
C GLU A 49 -12.54 13.64 9.57
N ALA A 50 -11.78 13.41 10.65
CA ALA A 50 -10.47 14.06 10.85
C ALA A 50 -9.52 13.81 9.67
N ILE A 51 -9.45 12.57 9.19
CA ILE A 51 -8.64 12.20 8.03
C ILE A 51 -9.23 12.84 6.77
N ASN A 52 -10.54 12.71 6.53
CA ASN A 52 -11.22 13.29 5.37
C ASN A 52 -10.96 14.80 5.24
N GLN A 53 -11.04 15.56 6.33
CA GLN A 53 -10.74 16.99 6.34
C GLN A 53 -9.29 17.29 5.94
N ARG A 54 -8.34 16.45 6.36
CA ARG A 54 -6.93 16.58 5.97
C ARG A 54 -6.70 16.27 4.49
N ILE A 55 -7.18 15.12 4.02
CA ILE A 55 -6.94 14.68 2.62
C ILE A 55 -7.75 15.50 1.60
N GLY A 56 -8.98 15.89 1.96
CA GLY A 56 -9.88 16.68 1.13
C GLY A 56 -9.55 18.17 1.08
N LYS A 57 -8.65 18.67 1.95
CA LYS A 57 -8.29 20.10 1.97
C LYS A 57 -7.74 20.56 0.62
N GLY A 58 -8.45 21.51 0.01
CA GLY A 58 -8.10 22.11 -1.29
C GLY A 58 -8.34 21.18 -2.49
N VAL A 59 -9.06 20.08 -2.31
CA VAL A 59 -9.41 19.15 -3.38
C VAL A 59 -10.75 19.56 -4.00
N THR A 60 -10.78 19.60 -5.33
CA THR A 60 -11.94 19.93 -6.16
C THR A 60 -12.19 18.78 -7.14
N PRO A 61 -13.39 18.62 -7.70
CA PRO A 61 -13.63 17.58 -8.71
C PRO A 61 -12.63 17.61 -9.88
N GLU A 62 -12.17 18.81 -10.27
CA GLU A 62 -11.27 19.02 -11.41
C GLU A 62 -9.82 18.64 -11.10
N ASN A 63 -9.38 18.78 -9.84
CA ASN A 63 -8.01 18.46 -9.43
C ASN A 63 -7.88 17.07 -8.77
N ASN A 64 -9.00 16.36 -8.58
CA ASN A 64 -9.07 15.06 -7.92
C ASN A 64 -8.99 13.90 -8.91
N ALA A 65 -7.91 13.12 -8.84
CA ALA A 65 -7.75 11.90 -9.63
C ALA A 65 -8.89 10.88 -9.39
N ALA A 66 -9.41 10.78 -8.17
CA ALA A 66 -10.41 9.79 -7.80
C ALA A 66 -11.70 9.90 -8.65
N VAL A 67 -12.06 11.12 -9.07
CA VAL A 67 -13.22 11.36 -9.94
C VAL A 67 -13.10 10.59 -11.27
N LEU A 68 -11.94 10.66 -11.92
CA LEU A 68 -11.70 9.98 -13.18
C LEU A 68 -11.50 8.47 -12.99
N ILE A 69 -10.88 8.07 -11.87
CA ILE A 69 -10.74 6.65 -11.49
C ILE A 69 -12.12 6.00 -11.33
N TRP A 70 -13.05 6.64 -10.61
CA TRP A 70 -14.41 6.11 -10.44
C TRP A 70 -15.24 6.12 -11.71
N ARG A 71 -15.02 7.08 -12.62
CA ARG A 71 -15.60 7.03 -13.96
C ARG A 71 -15.06 5.87 -14.79
N ALA A 72 -13.81 5.46 -14.57
CA ALA A 72 -13.19 4.32 -15.22
C ALA A 72 -13.63 2.98 -14.63
N ALA A 73 -13.88 2.91 -13.32
CA ALA A 73 -14.18 1.66 -12.62
C ALA A 73 -15.69 1.40 -12.38
N GLY A 74 -16.51 2.45 -12.36
CA GLY A 74 -17.92 2.35 -11.98
C GLY A 74 -18.11 2.23 -10.46
N PRO A 75 -19.35 2.31 -9.97
CA PRO A 75 -19.63 2.49 -8.55
C PRO A 75 -19.80 1.18 -7.77
N LYS A 76 -19.61 0.01 -8.41
CA LYS A 76 -20.02 -1.29 -7.86
C LYS A 76 -19.27 -1.69 -6.59
N GLU A 77 -17.99 -1.30 -6.49
CA GLU A 77 -17.16 -1.51 -5.30
C GLU A 77 -17.64 -0.71 -4.07
N ILE A 78 -18.47 0.31 -4.27
CA ILE A 78 -19.13 1.04 -3.19
C ILE A 78 -20.49 0.40 -2.90
N PRO A 79 -20.84 0.05 -1.66
CA PRO A 79 -22.17 -0.47 -1.34
C PRO A 79 -23.28 0.52 -1.70
N ALA A 80 -24.38 0.01 -2.27
CA ALA A 80 -25.47 0.84 -2.80
C ALA A 80 -26.04 1.83 -1.76
N GLY A 81 -26.12 1.42 -0.49
CA GLY A 81 -26.66 2.25 0.60
C GLY A 81 -25.83 3.50 0.94
N ILE A 82 -24.55 3.55 0.56
CA ILE A 82 -23.67 4.69 0.88
C ILE A 82 -23.15 5.45 -0.35
N ARG A 83 -23.39 4.95 -1.58
CA ARG A 83 -22.90 5.53 -2.85
C ARG A 83 -23.17 7.02 -2.97
N ALA A 84 -24.40 7.47 -2.78
CA ALA A 84 -24.77 8.87 -2.95
C ALA A 84 -23.95 9.79 -2.03
N ARG A 85 -23.84 9.43 -0.75
CA ARG A 85 -23.05 10.18 0.24
C ARG A 85 -21.55 10.16 -0.08
N TYR A 86 -21.06 9.03 -0.57
CA TYR A 86 -19.67 8.87 -0.99
C TYR A 86 -19.28 9.80 -2.14
N PHE A 87 -20.04 9.79 -3.22
CA PHE A 87 -19.77 10.64 -4.39
C PHE A 87 -20.04 12.12 -4.11
N ALA A 88 -21.04 12.44 -3.28
CA ALA A 88 -21.32 13.81 -2.84
C ALA A 88 -20.13 14.45 -2.11
N ARG A 89 -19.38 13.70 -1.29
CA ARG A 89 -18.16 14.21 -0.64
C ARG A 89 -17.06 14.59 -1.63
N MET A 90 -17.01 13.95 -2.79
CA MET A 90 -16.11 14.34 -3.89
C MET A 90 -16.69 15.43 -4.80
N GLY A 91 -17.90 15.91 -4.54
CA GLY A 91 -18.58 16.92 -5.35
C GLY A 91 -19.07 16.42 -6.70
N ILE A 92 -19.37 15.12 -6.82
CA ILE A 92 -19.86 14.52 -8.08
C ILE A 92 -21.10 13.65 -7.83
N GLU A 93 -21.90 13.46 -8.88
CA GLU A 93 -22.93 12.42 -8.90
C GLU A 93 -22.30 11.03 -9.07
N PRO A 94 -22.90 9.97 -8.52
CA PRO A 94 -22.46 8.60 -8.76
C PRO A 94 -22.39 8.28 -10.26
N PRO A 95 -21.31 7.63 -10.75
CA PRO A 95 -21.31 7.08 -12.09
C PRO A 95 -22.46 6.09 -12.29
N ASN A 96 -22.86 5.85 -13.55
CA ASN A 96 -23.85 4.82 -13.88
C ASN A 96 -23.40 3.44 -13.33
N GLU A 97 -24.34 2.56 -12.98
CA GLU A 97 -23.99 1.19 -12.58
C GLU A 97 -23.64 0.29 -13.77
N GLN A 98 -24.19 0.61 -14.95
CA GLN A 98 -23.86 -0.02 -16.21
C GLN A 98 -22.97 0.89 -17.05
N GLY A 99 -21.85 0.35 -17.49
CA GLY A 99 -20.90 1.07 -18.33
C GLY A 99 -19.72 0.20 -18.72
N ASN A 100 -18.92 0.72 -19.66
CA ASN A 100 -17.68 0.07 -20.09
C ASN A 100 -16.57 0.43 -19.09
N TYR A 101 -16.55 -0.29 -17.98
CA TYR A 101 -15.61 -0.10 -16.89
C TYR A 101 -14.36 -0.97 -17.04
N LEU A 102 -13.35 -0.63 -16.26
CA LEU A 102 -12.13 -1.41 -16.10
C LEU A 102 -12.49 -2.83 -15.67
N SER A 103 -11.94 -3.84 -16.35
CA SER A 103 -12.13 -5.25 -16.04
C SER A 103 -10.77 -5.92 -15.90
N ASP A 104 -10.56 -6.67 -14.82
CA ASP A 104 -9.44 -7.59 -14.71
C ASP A 104 -9.56 -8.74 -15.73
N LEU A 105 -8.49 -9.54 -15.84
CA LEU A 105 -8.40 -10.60 -16.83
C LEU A 105 -9.41 -11.73 -16.54
N ASP A 106 -9.59 -12.14 -15.29
CA ASP A 106 -10.53 -13.22 -14.95
C ASP A 106 -11.97 -12.81 -15.27
N SER A 107 -12.39 -11.64 -14.79
CA SER A 107 -13.69 -11.04 -15.08
C SER A 107 -13.93 -10.93 -16.58
N TYR A 108 -12.91 -10.56 -17.36
CA TYR A 108 -13.01 -10.48 -18.81
C TYR A 108 -13.18 -11.86 -19.45
N LEU A 109 -12.33 -12.82 -19.11
CA LEU A 109 -12.32 -14.16 -19.72
C LEU A 109 -13.58 -14.97 -19.35
N ILE A 110 -14.09 -14.82 -18.12
CA ILE A 110 -15.33 -15.48 -17.65
C ILE A 110 -16.54 -14.94 -18.42
N ASN A 111 -16.59 -13.64 -18.69
CA ASN A 111 -17.73 -13.00 -19.36
C ASN A 111 -17.59 -12.93 -20.89
N ARG A 112 -16.46 -13.40 -21.44
CA ARG A 112 -16.18 -13.36 -22.88
C ARG A 112 -17.16 -14.23 -23.68
N LYS A 113 -17.55 -13.73 -24.85
CA LYS A 113 -18.35 -14.46 -25.84
C LYS A 113 -17.61 -14.51 -27.19
N PRO A 114 -17.38 -15.70 -27.78
CA PRO A 114 -17.72 -17.03 -27.27
C PRO A 114 -16.89 -17.42 -26.02
N PRO A 115 -17.40 -18.32 -25.17
CA PRO A 115 -16.67 -18.80 -24.00
C PRO A 115 -15.41 -19.58 -24.43
N ILE A 116 -14.42 -19.61 -23.54
CA ILE A 116 -13.15 -20.34 -23.74
C ILE A 116 -13.00 -21.45 -22.69
N SER A 117 -12.21 -22.47 -23.00
CA SER A 117 -11.93 -23.56 -22.07
C SER A 117 -11.05 -23.12 -20.90
N GLU A 118 -11.04 -23.90 -19.82
CA GLU A 118 -10.17 -23.67 -18.65
C GLU A 118 -8.68 -23.63 -19.03
N ARG A 119 -8.24 -24.59 -19.84
CA ARG A 119 -6.87 -24.61 -20.38
C ARG A 119 -6.51 -23.34 -21.16
N GLN A 120 -7.47 -22.73 -21.86
CA GLN A 120 -7.25 -21.45 -22.54
C GLN A 120 -7.13 -20.28 -21.56
N ARG A 121 -7.83 -20.33 -20.41
CA ARG A 121 -7.69 -19.33 -19.33
C ARG A 121 -6.35 -19.43 -18.64
N GLU A 122 -5.92 -20.64 -18.26
CA GLU A 122 -4.59 -20.87 -17.66
C GLU A 122 -3.49 -20.37 -18.58
N LYS A 123 -3.56 -20.71 -19.88
CA LYS A 123 -2.61 -20.23 -20.87
C LYS A 123 -2.62 -18.70 -21.01
N ALA A 124 -3.77 -18.04 -20.85
CA ALA A 124 -3.83 -16.58 -20.88
C ALA A 124 -3.08 -15.96 -19.69
N TRP A 125 -3.12 -16.59 -18.51
CA TRP A 125 -2.33 -16.17 -17.35
C TRP A 125 -0.83 -16.31 -17.58
N ASP A 126 -0.37 -17.44 -18.13
CA ASP A 126 1.04 -17.60 -18.50
C ASP A 126 1.49 -16.55 -19.54
N GLN A 127 0.62 -16.25 -20.50
CA GLN A 127 0.88 -15.23 -21.51
C GLN A 127 0.91 -13.83 -20.92
N LEU A 128 0.11 -13.54 -19.88
CA LEU A 128 0.12 -12.26 -19.17
C LEU A 128 1.47 -12.01 -18.51
N ASP A 129 2.02 -13.01 -17.80
CA ASP A 129 3.33 -12.91 -17.15
C ASP A 129 4.45 -12.59 -18.17
N ILE A 130 4.37 -13.18 -19.38
CA ILE A 130 5.30 -12.90 -20.46
C ILE A 130 5.07 -11.49 -21.05
N ALA A 131 3.80 -11.10 -21.20
CA ALA A 131 3.41 -9.79 -21.72
C ALA A 131 3.79 -8.62 -20.80
N GLU A 132 3.93 -8.88 -19.49
CA GLU A 132 4.45 -7.92 -18.51
C GLU A 132 5.97 -7.80 -18.54
N SER A 133 6.69 -8.87 -18.89
CA SER A 133 8.15 -8.95 -18.74
C SER A 133 8.95 -8.56 -19.98
N ARG A 134 8.34 -8.48 -21.16
CA ARG A 134 9.01 -8.04 -22.39
C ARG A 134 8.07 -7.50 -23.47
N PRO A 135 8.59 -6.76 -24.47
CA PRO A 135 7.83 -6.41 -25.67
C PRO A 135 7.20 -7.64 -26.35
N TRP A 136 5.92 -7.53 -26.72
CA TRP A 136 5.10 -8.61 -27.30
C TRP A 136 4.15 -8.06 -28.37
N SER A 137 3.67 -8.92 -29.28
CA SER A 137 2.79 -8.50 -30.40
C SER A 137 1.36 -9.04 -30.29
N ARG A 138 0.39 -8.37 -30.91
CA ARG A 138 -1.03 -8.82 -30.89
C ARG A 138 -1.22 -10.26 -31.38
N ASN A 139 -0.44 -10.68 -32.37
CA ASN A 139 -0.50 -12.03 -32.94
C ASN A 139 0.06 -13.10 -31.97
N GLU A 140 0.91 -12.68 -31.04
CA GLU A 140 1.53 -13.55 -30.06
C GLU A 140 0.55 -13.92 -28.95
N PHE A 141 -0.15 -12.92 -28.40
CA PHE A 141 -1.09 -13.08 -27.29
C PHE A 141 -2.46 -12.47 -27.63
N PRO A 142 -3.27 -13.11 -28.50
CA PRO A 142 -4.51 -12.52 -29.01
C PRO A 142 -5.54 -12.24 -27.91
N LEU A 143 -5.70 -13.12 -26.92
CA LEU A 143 -6.64 -12.91 -25.80
C LEU A 143 -6.25 -11.70 -24.94
N ILE A 144 -4.94 -11.50 -24.72
CA ILE A 144 -4.42 -10.34 -23.98
C ILE A 144 -4.64 -9.05 -24.78
N ALA A 145 -4.44 -9.09 -26.10
CA ALA A 145 -4.71 -7.95 -26.97
C ALA A 145 -6.22 -7.59 -27.03
N GLU A 146 -7.11 -8.58 -27.05
CA GLU A 146 -8.56 -8.37 -26.97
C GLU A 146 -8.97 -7.76 -25.62
N TRP A 147 -8.43 -8.28 -24.52
CA TRP A 147 -8.66 -7.75 -23.17
C TRP A 147 -8.21 -6.28 -23.02
N LEU A 148 -7.04 -5.95 -23.57
CA LEU A 148 -6.55 -4.57 -23.62
C LEU A 148 -7.47 -3.65 -24.44
N ALA A 149 -7.95 -4.13 -25.59
CA ALA A 149 -8.87 -3.36 -26.43
C ALA A 149 -10.21 -3.11 -25.71
N ALA A 150 -10.72 -4.10 -24.97
CA ALA A 150 -11.93 -3.94 -24.16
C ALA A 150 -11.76 -2.88 -23.06
N ASN A 151 -10.54 -2.71 -22.54
CA ASN A 151 -10.21 -1.75 -21.50
C ASN A 151 -9.73 -0.38 -22.01
N GLU A 152 -9.67 -0.14 -23.33
CA GLU A 152 -9.01 1.06 -23.87
C GLU A 152 -9.61 2.38 -23.36
N LYS A 153 -10.95 2.47 -23.34
CA LYS A 153 -11.68 3.64 -22.86
C LYS A 153 -11.47 3.92 -21.36
N PRO A 154 -11.72 2.97 -20.44
CA PRO A 154 -11.47 3.21 -19.01
C PRO A 154 -9.97 3.44 -18.73
N LEU A 155 -9.07 2.79 -19.46
CA LEU A 155 -7.63 2.99 -19.29
C LEU A 155 -7.18 4.40 -19.70
N ALA A 156 -7.81 5.01 -20.71
CA ALA A 156 -7.56 6.40 -21.07
C ALA A 156 -7.96 7.37 -19.94
N LEU A 157 -9.07 7.10 -19.24
CA LEU A 157 -9.48 7.87 -18.06
C LEU A 157 -8.46 7.73 -16.92
N ILE A 158 -7.90 6.54 -16.72
CA ILE A 158 -6.84 6.31 -15.73
C ILE A 158 -5.57 7.12 -16.08
N VAL A 159 -5.14 7.12 -17.35
CA VAL A 159 -3.97 7.93 -17.77
C VAL A 159 -4.22 9.41 -17.48
N GLU A 160 -5.43 9.90 -17.76
CA GLU A 160 -5.78 11.29 -17.47
C GLU A 160 -5.90 11.58 -15.96
N ALA A 161 -6.41 10.63 -15.18
CA ALA A 161 -6.43 10.71 -13.73
C ALA A 161 -5.03 10.82 -13.15
N SER A 162 -4.06 10.09 -13.71
CA SER A 162 -2.67 10.09 -13.24
C SER A 162 -1.98 11.47 -13.35
N LYS A 163 -2.50 12.36 -14.19
CA LYS A 163 -1.97 13.72 -14.37
C LYS A 163 -2.53 14.73 -13.36
N ARG A 164 -3.55 14.35 -12.58
CA ARG A 164 -4.15 15.24 -11.58
C ARG A 164 -3.19 15.40 -10.40
N PRO A 165 -3.18 16.57 -9.74
CA PRO A 165 -2.22 16.83 -8.66
C PRO A 165 -2.65 16.22 -7.31
N ARG A 166 -3.94 15.92 -7.13
CA ARG A 166 -4.49 15.50 -5.84
C ARG A 166 -5.33 14.24 -5.99
N ARG A 167 -5.42 13.47 -4.90
CA ARG A 167 -6.38 12.38 -4.73
C ARG A 167 -7.12 12.56 -3.42
N PHE A 168 -8.45 12.60 -3.50
CA PHE A 168 -9.34 12.47 -2.37
C PHE A 168 -10.35 11.37 -2.64
N ASP A 169 -10.23 10.30 -1.88
CA ASP A 169 -11.12 9.15 -1.87
C ASP A 169 -11.71 9.06 -0.45
N PRO A 170 -13.00 9.40 -0.24
CA PRO A 170 -13.56 9.58 1.09
C PRO A 170 -13.61 8.30 1.93
N LEU A 171 -13.19 8.39 3.20
CA LEU A 171 -13.42 7.34 4.18
C LEU A 171 -14.85 7.46 4.73
N ILE A 172 -15.70 6.48 4.44
CA ILE A 172 -17.09 6.42 4.91
C ILE A 172 -17.35 5.01 5.42
N GLY A 173 -18.04 4.88 6.55
CA GLY A 173 -18.49 3.60 7.10
C GLY A 173 -19.91 3.23 6.67
N ASP A 174 -20.24 1.96 6.90
CA ASP A 174 -21.46 1.31 6.42
C ASP A 174 -22.78 1.84 7.03
N SER A 175 -22.73 2.52 8.18
CA SER A 175 -23.91 2.93 8.94
C SER A 175 -23.81 4.37 9.46
N GLY A 176 -24.09 5.35 8.58
CA GLY A 176 -24.24 6.75 8.98
C GLY A 176 -23.10 7.33 9.82
N ASP A 177 -23.43 8.28 10.70
CA ASP A 177 -22.50 9.06 11.55
C ASP A 177 -21.66 8.21 12.53
N ASP A 178 -21.87 6.89 12.61
CA ASP A 178 -21.11 5.93 13.44
C ASP A 178 -20.01 5.19 12.66
N SER A 179 -19.51 5.80 11.58
CA SER A 179 -18.47 5.23 10.73
C SER A 179 -17.14 5.04 11.48
N SER A 180 -16.78 3.79 11.79
CA SER A 180 -15.43 3.43 12.26
C SER A 180 -14.46 3.34 11.08
N LEU A 181 -13.20 3.73 11.29
CA LEU A 181 -12.09 3.50 10.36
C LEU A 181 -11.87 2.01 10.05
N VAL A 182 -12.25 1.12 10.96
CA VAL A 182 -12.22 -0.34 10.72
C VAL A 182 -13.18 -0.75 9.62
N ALA A 183 -14.36 -0.13 9.59
CA ALA A 183 -15.39 -0.37 8.59
C ALA A 183 -15.23 0.54 7.37
N ALA A 184 -14.19 1.37 7.32
CA ALA A 184 -13.93 2.22 6.17
C ALA A 184 -13.46 1.35 5.01
N LEU A 185 -14.26 1.33 3.95
CA LEU A 185 -13.93 0.58 2.75
C LEU A 185 -12.68 1.20 2.09
N LEU A 186 -11.82 0.34 1.55
CA LEU A 186 -10.75 0.71 0.62
C LEU A 186 -11.05 0.15 -0.78
N PRO A 187 -12.18 0.55 -1.38
CA PRO A 187 -12.77 -0.09 -2.55
C PRO A 187 -11.92 0.13 -3.81
N SER A 188 -11.06 1.15 -3.81
CA SER A 188 -10.20 1.50 -4.94
C SER A 188 -8.97 0.60 -5.12
N VAL A 189 -8.61 -0.23 -4.13
CA VAL A 189 -7.33 -0.97 -4.14
C VAL A 189 -7.23 -1.96 -5.31
N ALA A 190 -8.28 -2.74 -5.56
CA ALA A 190 -8.31 -3.68 -6.69
C ALA A 190 -8.23 -2.94 -8.03
N ILE A 191 -8.93 -1.81 -8.15
CA ILE A 191 -8.95 -0.95 -9.34
C ILE A 191 -7.53 -0.49 -9.69
N TYR A 192 -6.76 -0.03 -8.71
CA TYR A 192 -5.39 0.46 -8.96
C TYR A 192 -4.45 -0.62 -9.48
N ARG A 193 -4.51 -1.84 -8.91
CA ARG A 193 -3.68 -2.96 -9.35
C ARG A 193 -4.03 -3.39 -10.78
N THR A 194 -5.31 -3.52 -11.09
CA THR A 194 -5.78 -3.86 -12.44
C THR A 194 -5.35 -2.80 -13.45
N ALA A 195 -5.49 -1.52 -13.09
CA ALA A 195 -5.11 -0.42 -13.97
C ALA A 195 -3.60 -0.39 -14.23
N ALA A 196 -2.76 -0.54 -13.20
CA ALA A 196 -1.31 -0.60 -13.34
C ALA A 196 -0.86 -1.77 -14.22
N ARG A 197 -1.48 -2.94 -14.05
CA ARG A 197 -1.23 -4.15 -14.86
C ARG A 197 -1.54 -3.91 -16.33
N LEU A 198 -2.73 -3.40 -16.63
CA LEU A 198 -3.14 -3.03 -17.99
C LEU A 198 -2.16 -2.02 -18.63
N LEU A 199 -1.73 -1.00 -17.89
CA LEU A 199 -0.75 -0.02 -18.37
C LEU A 199 0.61 -0.66 -18.70
N CYS A 200 1.14 -1.51 -17.82
CA CYS A 200 2.43 -2.17 -18.04
C CYS A 200 2.39 -3.11 -19.27
N VAL A 201 1.33 -3.91 -19.39
CA VAL A 201 1.10 -4.80 -20.53
C VAL A 201 0.94 -4.01 -21.84
N ARG A 202 0.20 -2.90 -21.81
CA ARG A 202 0.05 -2.01 -22.97
C ARG A 202 1.36 -1.31 -23.34
N ALA A 203 2.17 -0.95 -22.35
CA ALA A 203 3.49 -0.37 -22.59
C ALA A 203 4.38 -1.34 -23.39
N MET A 204 4.42 -2.62 -23.00
CA MET A 204 5.18 -3.63 -23.74
C MET A 204 4.64 -3.87 -25.16
N LEU A 205 3.33 -3.81 -25.35
CA LEU A 205 2.71 -3.88 -26.68
C LEU A 205 3.13 -2.70 -27.57
N LYS A 206 3.07 -1.48 -27.02
CA LYS A 206 3.49 -0.26 -27.73
C LYS A 206 4.98 -0.28 -28.04
N ALA A 207 5.81 -0.75 -27.11
CA ALA A 207 7.25 -0.90 -27.29
C ALA A 207 7.56 -1.85 -28.46
N LYS A 208 6.87 -2.99 -28.56
CA LYS A 208 7.03 -3.92 -29.70
C LYS A 208 6.64 -3.29 -31.03
N ALA A 209 5.68 -2.37 -31.03
CA ALA A 209 5.25 -1.61 -32.19
C ALA A 209 6.12 -0.37 -32.48
N ASN A 210 7.33 -0.29 -31.91
CA ASN A 210 8.26 0.85 -32.02
C ASN A 210 7.68 2.19 -31.53
N ASN A 211 6.65 2.15 -30.68
CA ASN A 211 6.08 3.33 -30.04
C ASN A 211 6.59 3.46 -28.60
N LEU A 212 7.88 3.76 -28.45
CA LEU A 212 8.49 3.91 -27.14
C LEU A 212 7.91 5.10 -26.35
N ALA A 213 7.59 6.21 -27.03
CA ALA A 213 7.00 7.38 -26.38
C ALA A 213 5.66 7.02 -25.69
N GLY A 214 4.77 6.35 -26.42
CA GLY A 214 3.49 5.90 -25.86
C GLY A 214 3.64 4.79 -24.82
N ALA A 215 4.68 3.96 -24.90
CA ALA A 215 5.00 2.96 -23.88
C ALA A 215 5.46 3.64 -22.59
N TRP A 216 6.35 4.63 -22.70
CA TRP A 216 6.83 5.41 -21.59
C TRP A 216 5.72 6.22 -20.92
N ASP A 217 4.79 6.80 -21.69
CA ASP A 217 3.63 7.50 -21.14
C ASP A 217 2.75 6.58 -20.26
N ASP A 218 2.61 5.30 -20.62
CA ASP A 218 1.88 4.31 -19.80
C ASP A 218 2.64 3.96 -18.51
N VAL A 219 3.96 3.75 -18.60
CA VAL A 219 4.82 3.51 -17.43
C VAL A 219 4.82 4.71 -16.49
N MET A 220 4.90 5.93 -17.02
CA MET A 220 4.81 7.16 -16.22
C MET A 220 3.43 7.38 -15.60
N ALA A 221 2.35 6.91 -16.23
CA ALA A 221 1.05 6.91 -15.58
C ALA A 221 1.04 6.02 -14.32
N CYS A 222 1.72 4.86 -14.33
CA CYS A 222 1.89 4.03 -13.12
C CYS A 222 2.68 4.76 -12.02
N TYR A 223 3.82 5.38 -12.34
CA TYR A 223 4.59 6.15 -11.35
C TYR A 223 3.77 7.30 -10.74
N ARG A 224 3.03 8.05 -11.56
CA ARG A 224 2.18 9.14 -11.08
C ARG A 224 1.01 8.63 -10.23
N LEU A 225 0.37 7.52 -10.61
CA LEU A 225 -0.66 6.87 -9.80
C LEU A 225 -0.11 6.42 -8.44
N SER A 226 1.08 5.84 -8.40
CA SER A 226 1.76 5.50 -7.14
C SER A 226 1.88 6.73 -6.24
N ARG A 227 2.31 7.88 -6.77
CA ARG A 227 2.40 9.14 -5.99
C ARG A 227 1.04 9.64 -5.51
N LEU A 228 0.00 9.57 -6.35
CA LEU A 228 -1.37 9.96 -5.98
C LEU A 228 -1.95 9.06 -4.88
N ILE A 229 -1.72 7.76 -4.95
CA ILE A 229 -2.16 6.80 -3.93
C ILE A 229 -1.43 7.08 -2.62
N GLY A 230 -0.10 7.29 -2.69
CA GLY A 230 0.77 7.66 -1.56
C GLY A 230 0.47 9.01 -0.89
N GLN A 231 -0.49 9.81 -1.39
CA GLN A 231 -1.02 10.97 -0.67
C GLN A 231 -1.91 10.58 0.52
N GLY A 232 -2.40 9.33 0.53
CA GLY A 232 -3.26 8.77 1.56
C GLY A 232 -2.62 8.70 2.94
N PHE A 233 -3.43 8.31 3.93
CA PHE A 233 -3.00 8.21 5.34
C PHE A 233 -3.10 6.78 5.87
N THR A 234 -3.45 5.79 5.05
CA THR A 234 -3.46 4.39 5.49
C THR A 234 -2.18 3.67 5.08
N LEU A 235 -1.78 2.67 5.86
CA LEU A 235 -0.70 1.76 5.47
C LEU A 235 -1.05 0.98 4.19
N ILE A 236 -2.33 0.70 3.98
CA ILE A 236 -2.80 0.01 2.77
C ILE A 236 -2.57 0.88 1.53
N ASP A 237 -2.84 2.19 1.59
CA ASP A 237 -2.48 3.12 0.50
C ASP A 237 -0.98 3.02 0.18
N THR A 238 -0.13 3.02 1.21
CA THR A 238 1.33 2.94 1.07
C THR A 238 1.76 1.65 0.38
N LEU A 239 1.24 0.50 0.84
CA LEU A 239 1.53 -0.81 0.25
C LEU A 239 1.13 -0.89 -1.22
N VAL A 240 -0.04 -0.34 -1.56
CA VAL A 240 -0.53 -0.32 -2.94
C VAL A 240 0.32 0.62 -3.81
N ALA A 241 0.68 1.79 -3.29
CA ALA A 241 1.56 2.73 -3.97
C ALA A 241 2.94 2.12 -4.28
N VAL A 242 3.55 1.42 -3.32
CA VAL A 242 4.83 0.71 -3.51
C VAL A 242 4.70 -0.43 -4.52
N ALA A 243 3.61 -1.21 -4.46
CA ALA A 243 3.38 -2.29 -5.41
C ALA A 243 3.30 -1.77 -6.86
N ILE A 244 2.56 -0.68 -7.08
CA ILE A 244 2.40 -0.08 -8.43
C ILE A 244 3.71 0.55 -8.91
N ASP A 245 4.47 1.18 -8.03
CA ASP A 245 5.81 1.69 -8.36
C ASP A 245 6.74 0.54 -8.78
N SER A 246 6.71 -0.57 -8.04
CA SER A 246 7.50 -1.76 -8.38
C SER A 246 7.10 -2.37 -9.73
N MET A 247 5.83 -2.30 -10.14
CA MET A 247 5.40 -2.73 -11.48
C MET A 247 5.97 -1.79 -12.56
N ALA A 248 5.93 -0.48 -12.34
CA ALA A 248 6.52 0.51 -13.24
C ALA A 248 8.05 0.37 -13.34
N PHE A 249 8.72 0.07 -12.23
CA PHE A 249 10.15 -0.26 -12.18
C PHE A 249 10.47 -1.47 -13.07
N THR A 250 9.75 -2.57 -12.91
CA THR A 250 9.93 -3.78 -13.73
C THR A 250 9.69 -3.47 -15.21
N ALA A 251 8.61 -2.75 -15.55
CA ALA A 251 8.32 -2.36 -16.92
C ALA A 251 9.42 -1.48 -17.51
N THR A 252 9.98 -0.54 -16.73
CA THR A 252 11.09 0.30 -17.17
C THR A 252 12.35 -0.52 -17.42
N GLY A 253 12.68 -1.46 -16.54
CA GLY A 253 13.76 -2.41 -16.75
C GLY A 253 13.59 -3.24 -18.03
N ALA A 254 12.38 -3.72 -18.29
CA ALA A 254 12.07 -4.46 -19.51
C ALA A 254 12.25 -3.61 -20.79
N LEU A 255 11.91 -2.31 -20.75
CA LEU A 255 12.19 -1.39 -21.86
C LEU A 255 13.70 -1.22 -22.06
N LEU A 256 14.45 -0.95 -20.99
CA LEU A 256 15.91 -0.77 -21.05
C LEU A 256 16.65 -2.01 -21.56
N GLU A 257 16.15 -3.21 -21.23
CA GLU A 257 16.77 -4.47 -21.64
C GLU A 257 16.42 -4.88 -23.09
N ASN A 258 15.24 -4.50 -23.59
CA ASN A 258 14.68 -5.07 -24.83
C ASN A 258 14.42 -4.08 -25.95
N VAL A 259 14.57 -2.78 -25.71
CA VAL A 259 14.26 -1.73 -26.69
C VAL A 259 15.50 -0.88 -26.92
N GLN A 260 15.77 -0.53 -28.19
CA GLN A 260 16.76 0.48 -28.52
C GLN A 260 16.19 1.87 -28.20
N ILE A 261 16.86 2.60 -27.30
CA ILE A 261 16.41 3.89 -26.82
C ILE A 261 17.42 4.95 -27.24
N SER A 262 16.95 6.00 -27.91
CA SER A 262 17.80 7.13 -28.31
C SER A 262 18.23 7.98 -27.11
N GLY A 263 19.31 8.75 -27.25
CA GLY A 263 19.78 9.67 -26.20
C GLY A 263 18.73 10.69 -25.77
N GLU A 264 17.95 11.23 -26.71
CA GLU A 264 16.85 12.17 -26.40
C GLU A 264 15.77 11.50 -25.53
N GLN A 265 15.41 10.25 -25.85
CA GLN A 265 14.43 9.49 -25.09
C GLN A 265 14.97 9.12 -23.70
N LEU A 266 16.24 8.71 -23.59
CA LEU A 266 16.89 8.43 -22.30
C LEU A 266 16.93 9.68 -21.40
N GLU A 267 17.24 10.84 -21.98
CA GLU A 267 17.25 12.10 -21.24
C GLU A 267 15.85 12.48 -20.76
N ARG A 268 14.82 12.33 -21.63
CA ARG A 268 13.43 12.51 -21.23
C ARG A 268 13.04 11.57 -20.08
N MET A 269 13.37 10.28 -20.18
CA MET A 269 13.06 9.30 -19.12
C MET A 269 13.73 9.69 -17.79
N ARG A 270 14.99 10.14 -17.82
CA ARG A 270 15.71 10.62 -16.63
C ARG A 270 15.03 11.84 -16.00
N GLN A 271 14.66 12.84 -16.82
CA GLN A 271 13.97 14.04 -16.35
C GLN A 271 12.60 13.72 -15.77
N ASP A 272 11.83 12.85 -16.41
CA ASP A 272 10.50 12.42 -15.95
C ASP A 272 10.58 11.73 -14.59
N ILE A 273 11.55 10.82 -14.38
CA ILE A 273 11.77 10.15 -13.10
C ILE A 273 12.24 11.14 -12.02
N ALA A 274 13.18 12.03 -12.35
CA ALA A 274 13.67 13.04 -11.42
C ALA A 274 12.60 14.06 -11.00
N ALA A 275 11.59 14.29 -11.84
CA ALA A 275 10.47 15.20 -11.57
C ALA A 275 9.36 14.57 -10.70
N LEU A 276 9.44 13.28 -10.36
CA LEU A 276 8.45 12.64 -9.51
C LEU A 276 8.44 13.27 -8.11
N THR A 277 7.26 13.63 -7.63
CA THR A 277 7.09 14.13 -6.27
C THR A 277 7.47 13.03 -5.26
N PRO A 278 8.14 13.35 -4.14
CA PRO A 278 8.37 12.40 -3.07
C PRO A 278 7.05 11.86 -2.48
N GLN A 279 7.06 10.62 -2.00
CA GLN A 279 5.94 10.08 -1.24
C GLN A 279 5.86 10.71 0.16
N ARG A 280 4.68 10.62 0.78
CA ARG A 280 4.53 10.96 2.20
C ARG A 280 5.44 10.07 3.03
N ARG A 281 6.11 10.67 4.02
CA ARG A 281 7.04 9.95 4.90
C ARG A 281 6.28 8.91 5.71
N LEU A 282 6.79 7.68 5.79
CA LEU A 282 6.15 6.62 6.59
C LEU A 282 5.90 7.03 8.05
N ALA A 283 6.82 7.80 8.65
CA ALA A 283 6.64 8.33 10.00
C ALA A 283 5.35 9.17 10.16
N GLU A 284 4.96 9.96 9.15
CA GLU A 284 3.72 10.74 9.17
C GLU A 284 2.49 9.85 9.01
N ILE A 285 2.58 8.81 8.18
CA ILE A 285 1.49 7.85 7.97
C ILE A 285 1.20 7.08 9.27
N ILE A 286 2.25 6.63 9.94
CA ILE A 286 2.14 5.98 11.24
C ILE A 286 1.58 6.92 12.30
N ASP A 287 2.08 8.16 12.37
CA ASP A 287 1.68 9.12 13.41
C ASP A 287 0.26 9.67 13.23
N GLN A 288 -0.14 9.95 11.99
CA GLN A 288 -1.36 10.70 11.67
C GLN A 288 -2.43 9.86 10.99
N GLY A 289 -2.16 8.59 10.72
CA GLY A 289 -3.06 7.64 10.10
C GLY A 289 -3.26 6.42 10.99
N GLU A 290 -2.25 5.56 11.09
CA GLU A 290 -2.36 4.29 11.82
C GLU A 290 -2.58 4.44 13.32
N ARG A 291 -1.97 5.46 13.94
CA ARG A 291 -2.29 5.81 15.33
C ARG A 291 -3.79 6.11 15.47
N LEU A 292 -4.38 6.84 14.53
CA LEU A 292 -5.80 7.17 14.56
C LEU A 292 -6.67 5.94 14.31
N PHE A 293 -6.25 5.06 13.40
CA PHE A 293 -6.90 3.77 13.18
C PHE A 293 -6.93 2.93 14.46
N PHE A 294 -5.78 2.77 15.13
CA PHE A 294 -5.69 2.08 16.41
C PHE A 294 -6.62 2.69 17.47
N LEU A 295 -6.63 4.02 17.61
CA LEU A 295 -7.46 4.69 18.60
C LEU A 295 -8.96 4.60 18.28
N ASP A 296 -9.34 4.61 17.00
CA ASP A 296 -10.73 4.35 16.59
C ASP A 296 -11.15 2.91 16.91
N CYS A 297 -10.29 1.91 16.67
CA CYS A 297 -10.53 0.52 17.08
C CYS A 297 -10.79 0.42 18.59
N VAL A 298 -9.92 1.03 19.40
CA VAL A 298 -10.07 1.04 20.86
C VAL A 298 -11.36 1.74 21.27
N ALA A 299 -11.68 2.89 20.66
CA ALA A 299 -12.91 3.62 20.94
C ALA A 299 -14.17 2.78 20.62
N VAL A 300 -14.17 2.02 19.51
CA VAL A 300 -15.26 1.12 19.16
C VAL A 300 -15.40 -0.01 20.18
N LEU A 301 -14.29 -0.66 20.54
CA LEU A 301 -14.29 -1.74 21.55
C LEU A 301 -14.75 -1.24 22.92
N ALA A 302 -14.37 -0.01 23.29
CA ALA A 302 -14.79 0.60 24.55
C ALA A 302 -16.30 0.86 24.60
N LYS A 303 -16.90 1.30 23.48
CA LYS A 303 -18.34 1.60 23.38
C LYS A 303 -19.20 0.35 23.21
N GLN A 304 -18.74 -0.63 22.43
CA GLN A 304 -19.54 -1.78 21.98
C GLN A 304 -19.16 -3.10 22.65
N GLY A 305 -18.07 -3.11 23.43
CA GLY A 305 -17.52 -4.31 24.08
C GLY A 305 -16.60 -5.14 23.18
N LEU A 306 -15.86 -6.05 23.80
CA LEU A 306 -14.86 -6.90 23.13
C LEU A 306 -15.45 -7.91 22.13
N SER A 307 -16.78 -8.12 22.14
CA SER A 307 -17.47 -9.02 21.21
C SER A 307 -17.41 -8.57 19.75
N LYS A 308 -17.06 -7.31 19.51
CA LYS A 308 -16.87 -6.72 18.17
C LYS A 308 -15.48 -6.94 17.58
N ILE A 309 -14.55 -7.57 18.30
CA ILE A 309 -13.17 -7.75 17.81
C ILE A 309 -13.10 -8.58 16.53
N ASP A 310 -13.99 -9.56 16.33
CA ASP A 310 -13.99 -10.40 15.12
C ASP A 310 -14.33 -9.59 13.85
N ALA A 311 -15.14 -8.54 13.97
CA ALA A 311 -15.44 -7.61 12.89
C ALA A 311 -14.25 -6.68 12.59
N ILE A 312 -13.34 -6.50 13.56
CA ILE A 312 -12.09 -5.73 13.42
C ILE A 312 -10.97 -6.62 12.85
N SER A 313 -10.96 -7.91 13.19
CA SER A 313 -9.96 -8.89 12.74
C SER A 313 -10.24 -9.49 11.36
N GLY A 314 -11.29 -9.06 10.65
CA GLY A 314 -11.57 -9.47 9.25
C GLY A 314 -10.46 -9.12 8.24
N LEU A 315 -9.42 -8.42 8.67
CA LEU A 315 -8.11 -8.30 8.02
C LEU A 315 -7.26 -9.55 8.27
N ASP A 316 -7.77 -10.72 7.92
CA ASP A 316 -7.06 -11.98 8.06
C ASP A 316 -6.04 -12.11 6.91
N PHE A 317 -4.82 -11.60 7.11
CA PHE A 317 -3.69 -11.77 6.21
C PHE A 317 -3.14 -13.20 6.24
N GLY A 318 -3.99 -14.18 5.93
CA GLY A 318 -3.60 -15.55 5.58
C GLY A 318 -3.01 -16.41 6.70
N ARG A 319 -3.30 -16.17 7.99
CA ARG A 319 -2.87 -17.07 9.07
C ARG A 319 -4.02 -17.93 9.58
N GLN A 320 -4.16 -19.13 9.02
CA GLN A 320 -4.99 -20.16 9.62
C GLN A 320 -4.51 -20.51 11.05
N SER A 321 -5.47 -20.53 11.97
CA SER A 321 -5.50 -21.35 13.20
C SER A 321 -4.58 -20.93 14.35
N GLN A 322 -5.06 -20.00 15.18
CA GLN A 322 -4.76 -19.95 16.62
C GLN A 322 -6.09 -19.98 17.39
N PRO A 323 -6.15 -20.43 18.67
CA PRO A 323 -7.36 -20.36 19.48
C PRO A 323 -7.96 -18.96 19.34
N SER A 324 -9.26 -18.87 19.03
CA SER A 324 -9.88 -17.59 18.66
C SER A 324 -9.53 -16.54 19.70
N MET A 325 -8.80 -15.49 19.31
CA MET A 325 -8.29 -14.43 20.19
C MET A 325 -9.41 -13.82 21.06
N ARG A 326 -10.64 -13.82 20.52
CA ARG A 326 -11.88 -13.53 21.23
C ARG A 326 -12.05 -14.33 22.52
N ALA A 327 -11.80 -15.64 22.51
CA ALA A 327 -11.90 -16.49 23.69
C ALA A 327 -10.87 -16.06 24.75
N ALA A 328 -9.60 -15.84 24.35
CA ALA A 328 -8.56 -15.37 25.27
C ALA A 328 -8.89 -13.99 25.89
N LEU A 329 -9.44 -13.07 25.12
CA LEU A 329 -9.84 -11.74 25.61
C LEU A 329 -11.12 -11.78 26.47
N MET A 330 -12.10 -12.62 26.11
CA MET A 330 -13.34 -12.76 26.89
C MET A 330 -13.10 -13.47 28.22
N ASP A 331 -12.26 -14.52 28.24
CA ASP A 331 -11.84 -15.23 29.46
C ASP A 331 -11.06 -14.31 30.40
N LEU A 332 -10.26 -13.40 29.85
CA LEU A 332 -9.46 -12.44 30.60
C LEU A 332 -10.29 -11.26 31.14
N ALA A 333 -11.25 -10.75 30.35
CA ALA A 333 -12.00 -9.55 30.69
C ALA A 333 -13.09 -9.79 31.74
N GLY A 334 -13.76 -10.96 31.74
CA GLY A 334 -14.75 -11.35 32.76
C GLY A 334 -15.67 -10.21 33.24
N GLU A 335 -15.84 -10.07 34.57
CA GLU A 335 -16.56 -8.96 35.22
C GLU A 335 -15.69 -7.69 35.48
N THR A 336 -14.46 -7.65 34.96
CA THR A 336 -13.49 -6.60 35.30
C THR A 336 -13.61 -5.40 34.37
N VAL A 337 -13.74 -4.19 34.95
CA VAL A 337 -13.77 -2.94 34.20
C VAL A 337 -12.38 -2.64 33.61
N ILE A 338 -12.30 -2.54 32.28
CA ILE A 338 -11.10 -2.16 31.54
C ILE A 338 -10.86 -0.65 31.69
N ASP A 339 -9.63 -0.26 32.03
CA ASP A 339 -9.18 1.14 31.97
C ASP A 339 -8.77 1.51 30.53
N TRP A 340 -9.74 2.03 29.79
CA TRP A 340 -9.55 2.44 28.40
C TRP A 340 -8.62 3.64 28.24
N ASP A 341 -8.57 4.54 29.21
CA ASP A 341 -7.66 5.69 29.21
C ASP A 341 -6.21 5.22 29.29
N HIS A 342 -5.92 4.28 30.19
CA HIS A 342 -4.58 3.68 30.30
C HIS A 342 -4.18 2.97 29.00
N LEU A 343 -5.09 2.20 28.41
CA LEU A 343 -4.85 1.50 27.14
C LEU A 343 -4.50 2.47 26.02
N MET A 344 -5.30 3.52 25.83
CA MET A 344 -5.07 4.54 24.81
C MET A 344 -3.74 5.27 25.02
N ARG A 345 -3.40 5.67 26.27
CA ARG A 345 -2.10 6.30 26.59
C ARG A 345 -0.93 5.35 26.27
N LYS A 346 -1.06 4.06 26.59
CA LYS A 346 -0.03 3.04 26.29
C LYS A 346 0.16 2.87 24.78
N GLY A 347 -0.93 2.82 24.01
CA GLY A 347 -0.91 2.80 22.56
C GLY A 347 -0.21 4.03 21.98
N ASN A 348 -0.57 5.24 22.41
CA ASN A 348 0.07 6.49 21.97
C ASN A 348 1.58 6.48 22.19
N ARG A 349 2.04 6.11 23.39
CA ARG A 349 3.48 5.99 23.68
C ARG A 349 4.18 4.99 22.76
N ARG A 350 3.50 3.90 22.37
CA ARG A 350 4.05 2.92 21.43
C ARG A 350 4.23 3.52 20.03
N TYR A 351 3.22 4.22 19.53
CA TYR A 351 3.31 4.94 18.25
C TYR A 351 4.40 6.02 18.29
N ASP A 352 4.57 6.76 19.40
CA ASP A 352 5.66 7.73 19.56
C ASP A 352 7.04 7.08 19.38
N ARG A 353 7.25 5.90 19.97
CA ARG A 353 8.51 5.14 19.86
C ARG A 353 8.75 4.66 18.42
N ILE A 354 7.71 4.20 17.73
CA ILE A 354 7.80 3.77 16.33
C ILE A 354 8.14 4.97 15.43
N VAL A 355 7.45 6.10 15.61
CA VAL A 355 7.72 7.34 14.86
C VAL A 355 9.15 7.83 15.11
N ALA A 356 9.66 7.74 16.35
CA ALA A 356 11.04 8.08 16.66
C ALA A 356 12.06 7.14 15.99
N ALA A 357 11.76 5.85 15.87
CA ALA A 357 12.58 4.88 15.16
C ALA A 357 12.59 5.14 13.63
N LEU A 358 11.44 5.45 13.04
CA LEU A 358 11.31 5.78 11.62
C LEU A 358 12.03 7.09 11.24
N ASN A 359 12.13 8.02 12.20
CA ASN A 359 12.83 9.30 12.04
C ASN A 359 14.36 9.22 12.26
N LYS A 360 14.94 8.03 12.46
CA LYS A 360 16.40 7.89 12.48
C LYS A 360 17.01 8.34 11.14
N PRO A 361 18.16 9.03 11.15
CA PRO A 361 18.70 9.71 9.97
C PRO A 361 19.23 8.76 8.88
N SER A 362 19.58 7.52 9.21
CA SER A 362 19.99 6.51 8.22
C SER A 362 19.12 5.26 8.28
N LEU A 363 18.96 4.57 7.14
CA LEU A 363 18.21 3.31 7.05
C LEU A 363 18.82 2.24 7.97
N ALA A 364 20.14 2.19 8.11
CA ALA A 364 20.80 1.28 9.04
C ALA A 364 20.42 1.55 10.52
N GLN A 365 20.38 2.81 10.95
CA GLN A 365 19.97 3.18 12.31
C GLN A 365 18.47 2.95 12.54
N ARG A 366 17.63 3.29 11.55
CA ARG A 366 16.19 3.00 11.55
C ARG A 366 15.96 1.51 11.75
N ARG A 367 16.64 0.68 10.96
CA ARG A 367 16.57 -0.78 11.02
C ARG A 367 16.90 -1.33 12.40
N VAL A 368 18.00 -0.89 13.02
CA VAL A 368 18.37 -1.33 14.38
C VAL A 368 17.26 -0.98 15.37
N ALA A 369 16.74 0.25 15.31
CA ALA A 369 15.67 0.70 16.20
C ALA A 369 14.34 -0.07 15.96
N MET A 370 13.99 -0.34 14.70
CA MET A 370 12.79 -1.11 14.36
C MET A 370 12.91 -2.57 14.77
N ASN A 371 14.08 -3.20 14.59
CA ASN A 371 14.32 -4.57 15.06
C ASN A 371 14.16 -4.67 16.59
N GLN A 372 14.72 -3.72 17.35
CA GLN A 372 14.53 -3.67 18.81
C GLN A 372 13.05 -3.57 19.19
N LEU A 373 12.28 -2.71 18.51
CA LEU A 373 10.84 -2.59 18.76
C LEU A 373 10.09 -3.88 18.39
N ARG A 374 10.45 -4.56 17.31
CA ARG A 374 9.85 -5.83 16.90
C ARG A 374 10.13 -6.94 17.92
N ASP A 375 11.36 -7.03 18.41
CA ASP A 375 11.74 -8.06 19.38
C ASP A 375 10.95 -7.86 20.69
N GLU A 376 10.83 -6.61 21.16
CA GLU A 376 9.93 -6.26 22.27
C GLU A 376 8.47 -6.63 22.00
N LEU A 377 7.96 -6.42 20.77
CA LEU A 377 6.58 -6.76 20.42
C LEU A 377 6.35 -8.28 20.43
N THR A 378 7.36 -9.03 19.99
CA THR A 378 7.35 -10.48 19.96
C THR A 378 7.31 -11.04 21.38
N ASP A 379 8.13 -10.50 22.27
CA ASP A 379 8.15 -10.89 23.67
C ASP A 379 6.84 -10.51 24.37
N LEU A 380 6.34 -9.29 24.12
CA LEU A 380 5.03 -8.84 24.61
C LEU A 380 3.89 -9.74 24.11
N ARG A 381 3.89 -10.16 22.85
CA ARG A 381 2.90 -11.11 22.32
C ARG A 381 2.97 -12.46 23.03
N LYS A 382 4.17 -13.00 23.25
CA LYS A 382 4.37 -14.29 23.96
C LYS A 382 3.86 -14.18 25.39
N SER A 383 4.27 -13.15 26.12
CA SER A 383 3.80 -12.88 27.47
C SER A 383 2.29 -12.72 27.49
N ALA A 384 1.70 -11.96 26.55
CA ALA A 384 0.28 -11.65 26.48
C ALA A 384 -0.66 -12.86 26.26
N VAL A 385 -0.13 -14.02 25.85
CA VAL A 385 -0.90 -15.26 25.70
C VAL A 385 -0.51 -16.34 26.72
N ASP A 386 0.48 -16.08 27.60
CA ASP A 386 0.95 -17.00 28.62
C ASP A 386 0.10 -16.96 29.91
N PRO A 387 -0.54 -18.07 30.34
CA PRO A 387 -1.38 -18.11 31.55
C PRO A 387 -0.62 -17.90 32.88
N GLU A 388 0.65 -18.29 32.98
CA GLU A 388 1.41 -18.19 34.25
C GLU A 388 1.77 -16.74 34.59
N SER A 389 2.14 -15.93 33.58
CA SER A 389 2.39 -14.49 33.75
C SER A 389 1.20 -13.71 34.33
N LEU A 390 -0.04 -14.14 34.05
CA LEU A 390 -1.26 -13.49 34.55
C LEU A 390 -1.46 -13.68 36.05
N PHE A 391 -1.16 -14.87 36.55
CA PHE A 391 -1.34 -15.18 37.97
C PHE A 391 -0.41 -14.35 38.86
N ALA A 392 0.80 -14.02 38.39
CA ALA A 392 1.76 -13.21 39.13
C ALA A 392 1.35 -11.73 39.24
N ASP A 393 0.92 -11.11 38.14
CA ASP A 393 0.58 -9.68 38.09
C ASP A 393 -0.81 -9.37 38.72
N ALA A 394 -1.75 -10.32 38.61
CA ALA A 394 -3.11 -10.17 39.14
C ALA A 394 -3.19 -10.20 40.68
N LEU A 395 -2.16 -10.71 41.38
CA LEU A 395 -2.14 -10.82 42.84
C LEU A 395 -2.09 -9.44 43.56
N LEU A 396 -1.58 -8.40 42.89
CA LEU A 396 -1.34 -7.07 43.50
C LEU A 396 -2.24 -5.96 42.93
N ARG A 397 -2.55 -5.98 41.62
CA ARG A 397 -3.37 -4.94 40.94
C ARG A 397 -4.20 -5.52 39.79
N PRO A 398 -5.29 -6.27 40.07
CA PRO A 398 -6.00 -7.07 39.07
C PRO A 398 -6.59 -6.25 37.91
N ARG A 399 -7.16 -5.07 38.17
CA ARG A 399 -7.72 -4.20 37.11
C ARG A 399 -6.66 -3.64 36.17
N GLN A 400 -5.53 -3.20 36.72
CA GLN A 400 -4.45 -2.62 35.93
C GLN A 400 -3.75 -3.70 35.11
N ALA A 401 -3.49 -4.88 35.70
CA ALA A 401 -2.92 -6.03 35.01
C ALA A 401 -3.78 -6.50 33.82
N VAL A 402 -5.10 -6.62 34.01
CA VAL A 402 -6.02 -6.98 32.91
C VAL A 402 -6.05 -5.90 31.83
N SER A 403 -6.11 -4.62 32.21
CA SER A 403 -6.10 -3.50 31.24
C SER A 403 -4.78 -3.43 30.45
N ASP A 404 -3.65 -3.65 31.13
CA ASP A 404 -2.32 -3.73 30.51
C ASP A 404 -2.23 -4.88 29.51
N ARG A 405 -2.80 -6.02 29.87
CA ARG A 405 -2.82 -7.22 29.04
C ARG A 405 -3.69 -7.06 27.79
N VAL A 406 -4.89 -6.50 27.94
CA VAL A 406 -5.77 -6.19 26.79
C VAL A 406 -5.08 -5.19 25.87
N ALA A 407 -4.41 -4.18 26.43
CA ALA A 407 -3.61 -3.24 25.66
C ALA A 407 -2.50 -3.95 24.86
N ASP A 408 -1.79 -4.86 25.50
CA ASP A 408 -0.69 -5.60 24.88
C ASP A 408 -1.17 -6.52 23.75
N ILE A 409 -2.32 -7.19 23.92
CA ILE A 409 -2.95 -7.99 22.87
C ILE A 409 -3.34 -7.10 21.68
N LEU A 410 -4.00 -5.96 21.91
CA LEU A 410 -4.43 -5.07 20.82
C LEU A 410 -3.23 -4.44 20.10
N ILE A 411 -2.19 -4.04 20.83
CA ILE A 411 -0.93 -3.54 20.25
C ILE A 411 -0.26 -4.65 19.42
N ALA A 412 -0.15 -5.87 19.94
CA ALA A 412 0.43 -7.01 19.23
C ALA A 412 -0.38 -7.44 18.00
N LEU A 413 -1.68 -7.13 17.93
CA LEU A 413 -2.53 -7.41 16.78
C LEU A 413 -2.37 -6.35 15.68
N LEU A 414 -2.35 -5.08 16.06
CA LEU A 414 -2.48 -3.96 15.11
C LEU A 414 -1.14 -3.36 14.65
N VAL A 415 -0.04 -3.61 15.38
CA VAL A 415 1.31 -3.10 15.06
C VAL A 415 2.17 -3.96 14.11
N PRO A 416 2.04 -5.31 13.99
CA PRO A 416 2.93 -6.14 13.17
C PRO A 416 2.99 -5.80 11.68
N VAL A 417 1.98 -5.10 11.14
CA VAL A 417 1.94 -4.67 9.74
C VAL A 417 3.02 -3.61 9.42
N ILE A 418 3.57 -2.94 10.44
CA ILE A 418 4.54 -1.86 10.24
C ILE A 418 5.89 -2.38 9.72
N ASP A 419 6.36 -3.55 10.17
CA ASP A 419 7.67 -4.08 9.75
C ASP A 419 7.72 -4.43 8.26
N SER A 420 6.66 -5.05 7.73
CA SER A 420 6.60 -5.38 6.30
C SER A 420 6.60 -4.13 5.42
N ILE A 421 6.09 -3.02 5.95
CA ILE A 421 6.02 -1.75 5.23
C ILE A 421 7.33 -1.00 5.29
N VAL A 422 8.06 -1.06 6.40
CA VAL A 422 9.43 -0.53 6.45
C VAL A 422 10.29 -1.21 5.39
N LEU A 423 10.21 -2.55 5.29
CA LEU A 423 10.92 -3.30 4.25
C LEU A 423 10.46 -2.93 2.83
N ALA A 424 9.18 -2.64 2.65
CA ALA A 424 8.63 -2.19 1.37
C ALA A 424 9.10 -0.77 0.99
N GLU A 425 9.15 0.16 1.95
CA GLU A 425 9.67 1.52 1.77
C GLU A 425 11.15 1.49 1.44
N ASP A 426 11.96 0.74 2.19
CA ASP A 426 13.39 0.59 1.94
C ASP A 426 13.64 0.04 0.53
N ARG A 427 12.90 -1.00 0.13
CA ARG A 427 12.95 -1.56 -1.24
C ARG A 427 12.58 -0.51 -2.29
N TRP A 428 11.53 0.28 -2.05
CA TRP A 428 11.09 1.33 -2.97
C TRP A 428 12.18 2.39 -3.17
N VAL A 429 12.82 2.87 -2.09
CA VAL A 429 13.93 3.84 -2.17
C VAL A 429 15.05 3.28 -3.06
N VAL A 430 15.47 2.04 -2.81
CA VAL A 430 16.55 1.41 -3.57
C VAL A 430 16.18 1.13 -5.02
N GLN A 431 14.92 0.78 -5.31
CA GLN A 431 14.45 0.65 -6.70
C GLN A 431 14.67 1.93 -7.50
N HIS A 432 14.45 3.11 -6.90
CA HIS A 432 14.70 4.39 -7.57
C HIS A 432 16.19 4.66 -7.79
N GLU A 433 17.06 4.28 -6.84
CA GLU A 433 18.51 4.39 -6.98
C GLU A 433 19.07 3.46 -8.08
N VAL A 434 18.63 2.19 -8.09
CA VAL A 434 19.00 1.20 -9.12
C VAL A 434 18.48 1.65 -10.49
N LEU A 435 17.25 2.17 -10.56
CA LEU A 435 16.66 2.69 -11.80
C LEU A 435 17.44 3.88 -12.36
N ALA A 436 17.73 4.88 -11.53
CA ALA A 436 18.50 6.06 -11.94
C ALA A 436 19.90 5.66 -12.45
N THR A 437 20.53 4.68 -11.79
CA THR A 437 21.83 4.13 -12.22
C THR A 437 21.72 3.37 -13.54
N GLY A 438 20.66 2.59 -13.73
CA GLY A 438 20.35 1.90 -14.98
C GLY A 438 20.15 2.86 -16.17
N LEU A 439 19.37 3.92 -15.98
CA LEU A 439 19.19 4.97 -16.98
C LEU A 439 20.49 5.72 -17.29
N ALA A 440 21.33 5.95 -16.27
CA ALA A 440 22.67 6.52 -16.45
C ALA A 440 23.59 5.62 -17.28
N ALA A 441 23.60 4.33 -17.00
CA ALA A 441 24.38 3.37 -17.77
C ALA A 441 23.88 3.23 -19.22
N ALA A 442 22.57 3.28 -19.44
CA ALA A 442 22.00 3.29 -20.79
C ALA A 442 22.39 4.56 -21.57
N ALA A 443 22.36 5.73 -20.91
CA ALA A 443 22.80 6.99 -21.52
C ALA A 443 24.30 6.98 -21.87
N TYR A 444 25.14 6.46 -20.97
CA TYR A 444 26.56 6.22 -21.23
C TYR A 444 26.75 5.33 -22.46
N ALA A 445 26.00 4.22 -22.53
CA ALA A 445 26.13 3.25 -23.60
C ALA A 445 25.72 3.80 -24.96
N HIS A 446 24.67 4.63 -25.00
CA HIS A 446 24.25 5.32 -26.20
C HIS A 446 25.34 6.29 -26.71
N GLU A 447 25.92 7.11 -25.83
CA GLU A 447 26.92 8.11 -26.23
C GLU A 447 28.26 7.48 -26.65
N HIS A 448 28.70 6.42 -25.97
CA HIS A 448 30.01 5.82 -26.19
C HIS A 448 30.00 4.63 -27.16
N GLY A 449 28.82 4.16 -27.57
CA GLY A 449 28.66 2.95 -28.38
C GLY A 449 29.07 1.66 -27.67
N ARG A 450 29.28 1.70 -26.35
CA ARG A 450 29.68 0.55 -25.51
C ARG A 450 29.15 0.69 -24.08
N LEU A 451 28.85 -0.43 -23.43
CA LEU A 451 28.49 -0.46 -22.02
C LEU A 451 29.65 0.06 -21.14
N PRO A 452 29.34 0.62 -19.95
CA PRO A 452 30.39 0.96 -18.98
C PRO A 452 31.13 -0.29 -18.50
N GLU A 453 32.41 -0.14 -18.13
CA GLU A 453 33.19 -1.20 -17.47
C GLU A 453 32.93 -1.26 -15.96
N GLY A 454 32.39 -0.18 -15.39
CA GLY A 454 32.09 -0.02 -13.97
C GLY A 454 31.26 1.24 -13.72
N LEU A 455 30.69 1.37 -12.52
CA LEU A 455 29.83 2.50 -12.16
C LEU A 455 30.59 3.83 -12.08
N ASP A 456 31.90 3.79 -11.88
CA ASP A 456 32.80 4.95 -11.86
C ASP A 456 32.78 5.73 -13.18
N GLN A 457 32.59 5.04 -14.32
CA GLN A 457 32.50 5.67 -15.65
C GLN A 457 31.22 6.50 -15.84
N LEU A 458 30.24 6.36 -14.95
CA LEU A 458 29.01 7.16 -14.97
C LEU A 458 29.21 8.53 -14.30
N VAL A 459 30.29 8.73 -13.56
CA VAL A 459 30.58 9.95 -12.78
C VAL A 459 31.58 10.84 -13.54
N PRO A 460 31.46 12.18 -13.50
CA PRO A 460 30.38 12.97 -12.89
C PRO A 460 29.21 13.28 -13.85
N LYS A 461 29.33 12.89 -15.13
CA LYS A 461 28.42 13.34 -16.18
C LYS A 461 27.00 12.80 -16.03
N TYR A 462 26.86 11.50 -15.75
CA TYR A 462 25.55 10.83 -15.70
C TYR A 462 25.04 10.66 -14.27
N LEU A 463 25.95 10.58 -13.29
CA LEU A 463 25.67 10.51 -11.86
C LEU A 463 26.61 11.44 -11.11
N ALA A 464 26.11 12.10 -10.05
CA ALA A 464 26.92 12.97 -9.20
C ALA A 464 27.99 12.19 -8.40
N LYS A 465 27.64 10.98 -7.95
CA LYS A 465 28.53 10.00 -7.32
C LYS A 465 27.99 8.60 -7.57
N VAL A 466 28.81 7.57 -7.35
CA VAL A 466 28.33 6.18 -7.35
C VAL A 466 27.38 5.98 -6.16
N PRO A 467 26.13 5.53 -6.36
CA PRO A 467 25.20 5.33 -5.26
C PRO A 467 25.65 4.19 -4.34
N GLU A 468 25.41 4.38 -3.05
CA GLU A 468 25.55 3.34 -2.04
C GLU A 468 24.33 2.42 -2.09
N ASP A 469 24.53 1.12 -1.94
CA ASP A 469 23.48 0.16 -1.70
C ASP A 469 23.04 0.29 -0.24
N THR A 470 21.86 0.90 -0.03
CA THR A 470 21.35 1.17 1.32
C THR A 470 20.73 -0.06 2.00
N LEU A 471 20.56 -1.18 1.28
CA LEU A 471 20.11 -2.47 1.81
C LEU A 471 21.29 -3.37 2.24
N SER A 472 22.50 -3.09 1.75
CA SER A 472 23.71 -3.84 2.09
C SER A 472 24.04 -3.82 3.59
N ASP A 473 24.65 -4.91 4.04
CA ASP A 473 25.17 -5.08 5.39
C ASP A 473 26.57 -5.72 5.30
N PRO A 474 27.67 -5.03 5.68
CA PRO A 474 27.73 -3.72 6.33
C PRO A 474 27.32 -2.54 5.41
N PRO A 475 26.97 -1.37 5.97
CA PRO A 475 26.67 -0.16 5.20
C PRO A 475 27.91 0.41 4.49
N GLY A 476 27.70 1.28 3.50
CA GLY A 476 28.77 1.97 2.74
C GLY A 476 29.29 1.18 1.53
N VAL A 477 28.64 0.07 1.19
CA VAL A 477 28.90 -0.69 -0.04
C VAL A 477 28.18 0.00 -1.20
N SER A 478 28.83 0.18 -2.35
CA SER A 478 28.17 0.72 -3.55
C SER A 478 27.16 -0.26 -4.16
N LEU A 479 26.24 0.22 -4.99
CA LEU A 479 25.47 -0.65 -5.89
C LEU A 479 26.42 -1.58 -6.66
N ARG A 480 25.98 -2.82 -6.88
CA ARG A 480 26.78 -3.85 -7.54
C ARG A 480 26.64 -3.75 -9.05
N PHE A 481 27.76 -4.00 -9.72
CA PHE A 481 27.85 -4.01 -11.17
C PHE A 481 28.46 -5.33 -11.63
N LYS A 482 27.84 -5.94 -12.64
CA LYS A 482 28.37 -7.11 -13.32
C LYS A 482 28.28 -6.95 -14.81
N LYS A 483 29.23 -7.53 -15.51
CA LYS A 483 29.29 -7.54 -16.97
C LYS A 483 29.30 -8.98 -17.49
N PRO A 484 28.13 -9.66 -17.52
CA PRO A 484 28.02 -10.94 -18.23
C PRO A 484 28.22 -10.73 -19.74
N ASP A 485 28.43 -11.83 -20.47
CA ASP A 485 28.60 -11.77 -21.92
C ASP A 485 27.39 -11.07 -22.59
N GLY A 486 27.68 -10.01 -23.35
CA GLY A 486 26.67 -9.27 -24.11
C GLY A 486 25.80 -8.27 -23.33
N GLY A 487 26.08 -8.01 -22.06
CA GLY A 487 25.28 -7.08 -21.26
C GLY A 487 25.95 -6.56 -19.99
N CYS A 488 25.20 -5.77 -19.21
CA CYS A 488 25.55 -5.45 -17.83
C CYS A 488 24.34 -5.57 -16.91
N ILE A 489 24.62 -5.85 -15.64
CA ILE A 489 23.64 -5.98 -14.56
C ILE A 489 24.03 -4.97 -13.48
N ILE A 490 23.08 -4.12 -13.11
CA ILE A 490 23.19 -3.17 -12.00
C ILE A 490 22.18 -3.60 -10.96
N TYR A 491 22.62 -3.80 -9.72
CA TYR A 491 21.72 -4.33 -8.70
C TYR A 491 22.09 -3.92 -7.27
N SER A 492 21.08 -4.03 -6.41
CA SER A 492 21.20 -3.98 -4.95
C SER A 492 20.90 -5.36 -4.38
N VAL A 493 21.48 -5.68 -3.23
CA VAL A 493 21.00 -6.83 -2.44
C VAL A 493 19.54 -6.59 -2.07
N GLY A 494 18.72 -7.61 -2.19
CA GLY A 494 17.30 -7.54 -1.90
C GLY A 494 17.00 -7.49 -0.41
N ARG A 495 15.76 -7.84 -0.05
CA ARG A 495 15.29 -7.86 1.35
C ARG A 495 15.98 -8.96 2.15
N ASN A 496 16.44 -10.04 1.49
CA ASN A 496 17.21 -11.10 2.13
C ASN A 496 18.65 -10.65 2.50
N ARG A 497 19.10 -9.50 1.96
CA ARG A 497 20.44 -8.90 2.13
C ARG A 497 21.60 -9.81 1.77
N ARG A 498 21.33 -10.86 1.01
CA ARG A 498 22.32 -11.76 0.44
C ARG A 498 22.60 -11.29 -0.97
N ASP A 499 23.87 -11.32 -1.38
CA ASP A 499 24.23 -11.08 -2.77
C ASP A 499 23.83 -12.30 -3.60
N ASP A 500 22.64 -12.25 -4.19
CA ASP A 500 22.12 -13.29 -5.08
C ASP A 500 22.73 -13.20 -6.48
N GLN A 501 23.82 -12.45 -6.64
CA GLN A 501 24.64 -12.40 -7.84
C GLN A 501 23.90 -11.75 -9.03
N GLY A 502 22.90 -10.90 -8.79
CA GLY A 502 22.07 -10.26 -9.79
C GLY A 502 20.84 -11.08 -10.19
N ARG A 503 20.36 -11.97 -9.30
CA ARG A 503 19.16 -12.79 -9.49
C ARG A 503 18.01 -12.23 -8.65
N SER A 504 16.93 -11.91 -9.33
CA SER A 504 15.74 -11.28 -8.77
C SER A 504 14.66 -12.29 -8.41
N LEU A 505 13.60 -11.83 -7.73
CA LEU A 505 12.38 -12.63 -7.50
C LEU A 505 11.77 -13.17 -8.79
N ALA A 506 11.87 -12.42 -9.90
CA ALA A 506 11.36 -12.88 -11.18
C ALA A 506 12.18 -14.06 -11.73
N ASP A 507 13.50 -14.08 -11.47
CA ASP A 507 14.38 -15.19 -11.84
C ASP A 507 14.10 -16.43 -10.97
N ALA A 508 13.82 -16.22 -9.68
CA ALA A 508 13.38 -17.29 -8.77
C ALA A 508 12.06 -17.92 -9.24
N ALA A 509 11.04 -17.10 -9.54
CA ALA A 509 9.75 -17.57 -10.02
C ALA A 509 9.88 -18.32 -11.36
N LYS A 510 10.72 -17.83 -12.28
CA LYS A 510 11.00 -18.51 -13.55
C LYS A 510 11.69 -19.86 -13.34
N ALA A 511 12.65 -19.94 -12.40
CA ALA A 511 13.32 -21.19 -12.06
C ALA A 511 12.36 -22.21 -11.42
N ALA A 512 11.46 -21.76 -10.54
CA ALA A 512 10.43 -22.61 -9.94
C ALA A 512 9.49 -23.19 -11.01
N LYS A 513 8.93 -22.34 -11.90
CA LYS A 513 8.07 -22.80 -13.01
C LYS A 513 8.79 -23.78 -13.95
N ALA A 514 10.08 -23.58 -14.21
CA ALA A 514 10.87 -24.50 -15.04
C ALA A 514 11.03 -25.87 -14.36
N ALA A 515 11.32 -25.88 -13.05
CA ALA A 515 11.44 -27.11 -12.27
C ALA A 515 10.13 -27.91 -12.18
N GLU A 516 8.99 -27.21 -12.07
CA GLU A 516 7.66 -27.85 -12.13
C GLU A 516 7.38 -28.49 -13.49
N ALA A 517 7.77 -27.81 -14.59
CA ALA A 517 7.57 -28.31 -15.95
C ALA A 517 8.47 -29.53 -16.30
N GLU A 518 9.62 -29.67 -15.64
CA GLU A 518 10.57 -30.79 -15.84
C GLU A 518 10.17 -32.07 -15.08
N GLY A 519 9.06 -32.07 -14.32
CA GLY A 519 8.51 -33.27 -13.70
C GLY A 519 9.37 -33.81 -12.56
N ALA A 520 9.61 -33.00 -11.54
CA ALA A 520 10.17 -33.47 -10.27
C ALA A 520 9.21 -34.50 -9.62
N GLU A 521 9.36 -35.77 -10.01
CA GLU A 521 8.77 -36.91 -9.33
C GLU A 521 9.15 -36.85 -7.84
N GLU A 522 8.11 -36.89 -7.00
CA GLU A 522 8.19 -37.11 -5.56
C GLU A 522 9.12 -38.29 -5.25
N THR A 523 10.34 -38.00 -4.84
CA THR A 523 11.06 -38.87 -3.91
C THR A 523 10.79 -38.35 -2.51
N ALA A 524 9.80 -38.97 -1.87
CA ALA A 524 9.53 -38.82 -0.45
C ALA A 524 10.79 -39.25 0.35
N GLY A 525 11.59 -38.26 0.73
CA GLY A 525 12.81 -38.44 1.50
C GLY A 525 13.45 -37.10 1.84
N THR A 526 12.91 -36.44 2.86
CA THR A 526 13.52 -35.33 3.63
C THR A 526 14.66 -34.59 2.92
N ASN A 527 14.35 -33.76 1.94
CA ASN A 527 15.11 -32.54 1.74
C ASN A 527 14.19 -31.47 1.13
N GLN A 528 14.12 -30.34 1.81
CA GLN A 528 13.43 -29.15 1.34
C GLN A 528 14.04 -28.73 0.00
N ASN A 529 13.43 -29.09 -1.14
CA ASN A 529 13.60 -28.37 -2.39
C ASN A 529 12.95 -26.99 -2.21
N ARG A 530 13.64 -26.13 -1.44
CA ARG A 530 13.26 -24.73 -1.27
C ARG A 530 13.49 -24.06 -2.61
N GLU A 531 12.42 -23.51 -3.17
CA GLU A 531 12.50 -22.53 -4.24
C GLU A 531 13.66 -21.56 -3.98
N PRO A 532 14.43 -21.16 -5.01
CA PRO A 532 15.53 -20.24 -4.80
C PRO A 532 15.02 -18.94 -4.17
N ASP A 533 15.44 -18.64 -2.94
CA ASP A 533 15.08 -17.41 -2.22
C ASP A 533 15.89 -16.21 -2.73
N TRP A 534 15.92 -16.00 -4.05
CA TRP A 534 16.63 -14.88 -4.69
C TRP A 534 15.75 -13.63 -4.72
N ASP A 535 16.27 -12.49 -4.29
CA ASP A 535 15.47 -11.26 -4.26
C ASP A 535 16.19 -9.95 -4.57
N ASP A 536 17.36 -10.01 -5.24
CA ASP A 536 18.07 -8.81 -5.71
C ASP A 536 17.15 -7.88 -6.53
N ILE A 537 17.37 -6.58 -6.37
CA ILE A 537 16.70 -5.53 -7.15
C ILE A 537 17.58 -5.22 -8.35
N VAL A 538 17.11 -5.54 -9.57
CA VAL A 538 17.98 -5.64 -10.75
C VAL A 538 17.49 -4.79 -11.91
N ILE A 539 18.44 -4.10 -12.58
CA ILE A 539 18.28 -3.59 -13.95
C ILE A 539 19.33 -4.25 -14.84
N ARG A 540 18.90 -4.69 -16.02
CA ARG A 540 19.76 -5.32 -17.04
C ARG A 540 19.80 -4.46 -18.28
N LEU A 541 20.98 -4.32 -18.87
CA LEU A 541 21.19 -3.66 -20.15
C LEU A 541 21.86 -4.63 -21.11
N LYS A 542 21.48 -4.58 -22.38
CA LYS A 542 22.20 -5.27 -23.46
C LYS A 542 23.23 -4.35 -24.09
N ALA A 543 24.29 -4.93 -24.64
CA ALA A 543 25.24 -4.17 -25.42
C ALA A 543 24.52 -3.47 -26.59
N PRO A 544 24.89 -2.22 -26.92
CA PRO A 544 24.36 -1.55 -28.11
C PRO A 544 24.59 -2.43 -29.34
N THR A 545 23.56 -2.64 -30.14
CA THR A 545 23.73 -3.31 -31.43
C THR A 545 24.45 -2.32 -32.34
N VAL A 546 25.72 -2.58 -32.68
CA VAL A 546 26.42 -1.78 -33.68
C VAL A 546 25.76 -2.05 -35.03
N GLU A 547 24.94 -1.13 -35.52
CA GLU A 547 24.59 -1.12 -36.95
C GLU A 547 25.90 -0.93 -37.72
N ARG A 548 26.34 -1.99 -38.41
CA ARG A 548 27.49 -1.96 -39.30
C ARG A 548 27.10 -1.49 -40.68
#